data_AF-A0A7V2JXM0-F1
#
_entry.id   AF-A0A7V2JXM0-F1
#
_cell.length_a   1.000
_cell.length_b   1.000
_cell.length_c   1.000
_cell.angle_alpha   90.00
_cell.angle_beta   90.00
_cell.angle_gamma   90.00
#
_symmetry.space_group_name_H-M   'P 1'
#
loop_
_entity.id
_entity.type
_entity.pdbx_description
1 polymer ?
#
loop_
_entity_poly.entity_id
_entity_poly.type
_entity_poly.pdbx_seq_one_letter_code
_entity_poly.pdbx_strand_id
1 'polypeptide(L)' 'TDGTIASYNWIFGDGDTATGVTTSHTYTTSGTYTIVLTVIDDQGAPASATKTIQILNIPTLNPILTPITIPNIPNIPVGP' A
#
# COMPACT_ATOMS: atom_id res chain seq x y z
N THR A 1 10.48 38.77 -3.88
CA THR A 1 9.99 37.40 -3.69
C THR A 1 11.16 36.47 -3.91
N ASP A 2 11.25 35.41 -3.12
CA ASP A 2 12.32 34.40 -3.16
C ASP A 2 12.18 33.38 -4.30
N GLY A 3 11.06 33.38 -5.02
CA GLY A 3 10.86 32.63 -6.27
C GLY A 3 9.44 32.03 -6.36
N THR A 4 9.17 31.32 -7.44
CA THR A 4 7.97 30.47 -7.61
C THR A 4 8.38 29.06 -8.02
N ILE A 5 7.57 28.05 -7.71
CA ILE A 5 7.88 26.67 -8.12
C ILE A 5 7.51 26.50 -9.60
N ALA A 6 8.49 26.08 -10.41
CA ALA A 6 8.33 25.84 -11.84
C ALA A 6 7.91 24.41 -12.17
N SER A 7 8.37 23.40 -11.41
CA SER A 7 8.03 22.00 -11.70
C SER A 7 8.09 21.07 -10.48
N TYR A 8 7.39 19.94 -10.59
CA TYR A 8 7.34 18.84 -9.62
C TYR A 8 7.52 17.52 -10.36
N ASN A 9 8.55 16.76 -10.01
CA ASN A 9 8.89 15.47 -10.61
C ASN A 9 8.93 14.38 -9.53
N TRP A 10 8.17 13.32 -9.73
CA TRP A 10 8.06 12.18 -8.82
C TRP A 10 8.73 10.95 -9.43
N ILE A 11 9.49 10.24 -8.61
CA ILE A 11 10.04 8.91 -8.90
C ILE A 11 9.53 7.97 -7.81
N PHE A 12 8.83 6.90 -8.19
CA PHE A 12 8.14 6.03 -7.23
C PHE A 12 8.98 4.86 -6.70
N GLY A 13 10.16 4.64 -7.29
CA GLY A 13 11.11 3.60 -6.87
C GLY A 13 10.84 2.22 -7.47
N ASP A 14 9.81 2.07 -8.31
CA ASP A 14 9.49 0.87 -9.08
C ASP A 14 9.74 1.01 -10.60
N GLY A 15 10.26 2.17 -11.02
CA GLY A 15 10.53 2.51 -12.41
C GLY A 15 9.58 3.57 -12.98
N ASP A 16 8.44 3.80 -12.33
CA ASP A 16 7.46 4.78 -12.78
C ASP A 16 7.75 6.18 -12.24
N THR A 17 7.23 7.18 -12.98
CA THR A 17 7.38 8.60 -12.67
C THR A 17 6.07 9.35 -12.88
N ALA A 18 5.94 10.51 -12.25
CA ALA A 18 4.81 11.42 -12.46
C ALA A 18 5.22 12.88 -12.31
N THR A 19 4.33 13.79 -12.72
CA THR A 19 4.50 15.24 -12.54
C THR A 19 3.28 15.86 -11.86
N GLY A 20 3.48 17.01 -11.23
CA GLY A 20 2.41 17.81 -10.63
C GLY A 20 2.52 17.94 -9.12
N VAL A 21 1.81 18.92 -8.57
CA VAL A 21 1.83 19.24 -7.12
C VAL A 21 1.38 18.04 -6.30
N THR A 22 0.38 17.31 -6.79
CA THR A 22 -0.13 16.07 -6.23
C THR A 22 -0.19 15.00 -7.32
N THR A 23 -0.03 13.75 -6.91
CA THR A 23 -0.13 12.58 -7.80
C THR A 23 -0.64 11.38 -7.03
N SER A 24 -1.05 10.34 -7.73
CA SER A 24 -1.43 9.03 -7.18
C SER A 24 -0.72 7.94 -7.95
N HIS A 25 -0.22 6.94 -7.22
CA HIS A 25 0.51 5.81 -7.79
C HIS A 25 0.08 4.51 -7.13
N THR A 26 0.01 3.42 -7.89
CA THR A 26 -0.42 2.10 -7.42
C THR A 26 0.70 1.09 -7.60
N TYR A 27 1.15 0.49 -6.51
CA TYR A 27 2.14 -0.58 -6.53
C TYR A 27 1.42 -1.94 -6.64
N THR A 28 1.74 -2.70 -7.69
CA THR A 28 1.14 -4.03 -7.92
C THR A 28 1.90 -5.16 -7.22
N THR A 29 3.16 -4.90 -6.86
CA THR A 29 4.06 -5.91 -6.30
C THR A 29 4.41 -5.54 -4.85
N SER A 30 4.50 -6.55 -3.98
CA SER A 30 5.02 -6.33 -2.63
C SER A 30 6.50 -5.99 -2.67
N GLY A 31 6.91 -5.00 -1.88
CA GLY A 31 8.28 -4.54 -1.85
C GLY A 31 8.44 -3.29 -1.00
N THR A 32 9.69 -2.87 -0.83
CA THR A 32 10.02 -1.58 -0.23
C THR A 32 10.36 -0.62 -1.35
N TYR A 33 9.69 0.53 -1.36
CA TYR A 33 9.83 1.54 -2.41
C TYR A 33 10.28 2.87 -1.81
N THR A 34 11.27 3.48 -2.43
CA THR A 34 11.76 4.82 -2.08
C THR A 34 11.21 5.82 -3.08
N ILE A 35 10.28 6.65 -2.61
CA ILE A 35 9.66 7.73 -3.38
C ILE A 35 10.54 8.97 -3.25
N VAL A 36 10.84 9.62 -4.38
CA VAL A 36 11.56 10.88 -4.44
C VAL A 36 10.70 11.91 -5.16
N LEU A 37 10.47 13.05 -4.51
CA LEU A 37 9.95 14.26 -5.15
C LEU A 37 11.13 15.22 -5.37
N THR A 38 11.30 15.70 -6.59
CA THR A 38 12.14 16.85 -6.92
C THR A 38 11.27 18.02 -7.35
N VAL A 39 11.42 19.15 -6.67
CA VAL A 39 10.83 20.43 -7.07
C VAL A 39 11.92 21.31 -7.66
N ILE A 40 11.59 22.08 -8.69
CA ILE A 40 12.51 23.04 -9.31
C ILE A 40 11.82 24.40 -9.30
N ASP A 41 12.49 25.43 -8.80
CA ASP A 41 11.98 26.80 -8.83
C ASP A 41 12.17 27.47 -10.22
N ASP A 42 11.63 28.67 -10.35
CA ASP A 42 11.73 29.51 -11.56
C ASP A 42 13.15 30.01 -11.87
N GLN A 43 14.09 29.82 -10.94
CA GLN A 43 15.52 30.07 -11.14
C GLN A 43 16.30 28.80 -11.50
N GLY A 44 15.61 27.66 -11.61
CA GLY A 44 16.20 26.36 -11.94
C GLY A 44 16.84 25.66 -10.74
N ALA A 45 16.66 26.15 -9.51
CA ALA A 45 17.21 25.53 -8.32
C ALA A 45 16.36 24.32 -7.89
N PRO A 46 16.96 23.11 -7.77
CA PRO A 46 16.23 21.93 -7.33
C PRO A 46 16.23 21.78 -5.80
N ALA A 47 15.14 21.24 -5.26
CA ALA A 47 15.07 20.70 -3.91
C ALA A 47 14.38 19.34 -3.95
N SER A 48 14.73 18.42 -3.04
CA SER A 48 14.19 17.06 -3.03
C SER A 48 13.71 16.61 -1.66
N ALA A 49 12.65 15.80 -1.65
CA ALA A 49 12.15 15.10 -0.48
C ALA A 49 12.01 13.60 -0.77
N THR A 50 12.28 12.77 0.23
CA THR A 50 12.27 11.31 0.09
C THR A 50 11.34 10.68 1.11
N LYS A 51 10.60 9.65 0.69
CA LYS A 51 9.77 8.83 1.59
C LYS A 51 9.88 7.36 1.22
N THR A 52 10.14 6.52 2.21
CA THR A 52 10.15 5.07 2.02
C THR A 52 8.84 4.47 2.51
N ILE A 53 8.26 3.56 1.72
CA ILE A 53 7.07 2.80 2.08
C ILE A 53 7.31 1.30 1.86
N GLN A 54 6.53 0.48 2.55
CA GLN A 54 6.53 -0.97 2.39
C GLN A 54 5.14 -1.44 1.96
N ILE A 55 5.07 -2.14 0.83
CA ILE A 55 3.87 -2.75 0.28
C ILE A 55 3.94 -4.24 0.59
N LEU A 56 2.90 -4.77 1.23
CA LEU A 56 2.81 -6.17 1.62
C LEU A 56 1.72 -6.85 0.81
N ASN A 57 2.04 -8.02 0.26
CA ASN A 57 1.04 -8.93 -0.27
C ASN A 57 0.60 -9.85 0.87
N ILE A 58 -0.57 -9.60 1.46
CA ILE A 58 -1.11 -10.44 2.52
C ILE A 58 -2.05 -11.46 1.86
N PRO A 59 -1.65 -12.74 1.75
CA PRO A 59 -2.57 -13.76 1.26
C PRO A 59 -3.75 -13.87 2.23
N THR A 60 -4.97 -13.82 1.71
CA THR A 60 -6.16 -14.08 2.51
C THR A 60 -6.18 -15.55 2.91
N LEU A 61 -6.16 -15.85 4.21
CA LEU A 61 -6.45 -17.19 4.71
C LEU A 61 -7.91 -17.51 4.41
N ASN A 62 -8.16 -18.51 3.57
CA ASN A 62 -9.51 -19.06 3.42
C ASN A 62 -9.85 -19.82 4.71
N PRO A 63 -10.94 -19.48 5.43
CA PRO A 63 -11.32 -20.26 6.60
C PRO A 63 -11.70 -21.67 6.15
N ILE A 64 -11.00 -22.68 6.67
CA ILE A 64 -11.41 -24.07 6.51
C ILE A 64 -12.62 -24.26 7.43
N LEU A 65 -13.82 -24.26 6.86
CA LEU A 65 -15.02 -24.75 7.55
C LEU A 65 -14.95 -26.28 7.55
N THR A 66 -14.20 -26.87 8.48
CA THR A 66 -14.39 -28.29 8.77
C THR A 66 -15.78 -28.44 9.40
N PRO A 67 -16.68 -29.27 8.85
CA PRO A 67 -17.93 -29.56 9.52
C PRO A 67 -17.63 -30.16 10.88
N ILE A 68 -18.08 -29.51 11.95
CA ILE A 68 -18.06 -30.11 13.29
C ILE A 68 -19.17 -31.17 13.29
N THR A 69 -18.79 -32.43 13.19
CA THR A 69 -19.72 -33.53 13.43
C THR A 69 -19.96 -33.61 14.94
N ILE A 70 -21.15 -33.25 15.40
CA ILE A 70 -21.57 -33.55 16.78
C ILE A 70 -21.80 -35.06 16.80
N PRO A 71 -21.03 -35.87 17.57
CA PRO A 71 -21.34 -37.28 17.73
C PRO A 71 -22.73 -37.37 18.35
N ASN A 72 -23.59 -38.22 17.76
CA ASN A 72 -24.97 -38.48 18.15
C ASN A 72 -25.20 -38.25 19.65
N ILE A 73 -26.10 -37.33 19.99
CA ILE A 73 -26.58 -37.19 21.36
C ILE A 73 -27.20 -38.54 21.74
N PRO A 74 -26.67 -39.26 22.75
CA PRO A 74 -27.33 -40.47 23.22
C PRO A 74 -28.73 -40.10 23.65
N ASN A 75 -29.75 -40.84 23.18
CA ASN A 75 -31.13 -40.63 23.59
C ASN A 75 -31.18 -40.50 25.12
N ILE A 76 -31.58 -39.34 25.61
CA ILE A 76 -31.87 -39.14 27.03
C ILE A 76 -33.01 -40.11 27.37
N PRO A 77 -32.85 -41.03 28.32
CA PRO A 77 -33.95 -41.87 28.75
C PRO A 77 -35.08 -40.97 29.26
N VAL A 78 -36.27 -41.08 28.68
CA VAL A 78 -37.47 -40.56 29.33
C VAL A 78 -37.68 -41.40 30.59
N GLY A 79 -37.71 -40.73 31.75
CA GLY A 79 -37.93 -41.36 33.05
C GLY A 79 -39.30 -42.04 33.15
N PRO A 80 -39.54 -42.81 34.25
CA PRO A 80 -40.68 -43.69 34.40
C PRO A 80 -42.04 -42.98 34.33
#